data_AF-A0A563DP71-F1
#
_entry.id   AF-A0A563DP71-F1
#
_cell.length_a   1.000
_cell.length_b   1.000
_cell.length_c   1.000
_cell.angle_alpha   90.00
_cell.angle_beta   90.00
_cell.angle_gamma   90.00
#
_symmetry.space_group_name_H-M   'P 1'
#
loop_
_entity.id
_entity.type
_entity.pdbx_description
1 polymer ?
#
loop_
_entity_poly.entity_id
_entity_poly.type
_entity_poly.pdbx_seq_one_letter_code
_entity_poly.pdbx_strand_id
1 'polypeptide(L)'
;MVGGGQTQVTRVDVALFQIAYGDDESLADRVGRVCEWIREVERPDLIVLPELWAHGGFASSSWTSTAELLDGATVAQLSSVARKMHTWIHAGSIIEKADEGSARGPEDRGLWNTSALLSPEGHVHRARHDASTPGRDARRPAHRGRDRQQAAPPSPRRPTATDRADHPGGAGMSPADRTAGLRAARAKGQSRQTPTRPRRD
;
A
#
# COMPACT_ATOMS: atom_id res chain seq x y z
N MET A 1 -45.80 5.85 -17.79
CA MET A 1 -44.38 6.22 -17.99
C MET A 1 -43.79 6.52 -16.62
N VAL A 2 -43.06 5.58 -16.02
CA VAL A 2 -42.37 5.82 -14.74
C VAL A 2 -40.97 6.28 -15.11
N GLY A 3 -40.70 7.57 -14.87
CA GLY A 3 -39.38 8.16 -15.06
C GLY A 3 -38.42 7.52 -14.06
N GLY A 4 -37.48 6.72 -14.58
CA GLY A 4 -36.37 6.19 -13.79
C GLY A 4 -35.48 7.34 -13.34
N GLY A 5 -35.72 7.83 -12.13
CA GLY A 5 -34.79 8.72 -11.44
C GLY A 5 -33.47 7.96 -11.27
N GLN A 6 -32.51 8.23 -12.14
CA GLN A 6 -31.12 7.84 -11.94
C GLN A 6 -30.68 8.55 -10.66
N THR A 7 -30.50 7.81 -9.57
CA THR A 7 -29.90 8.33 -8.35
C THR A 7 -28.53 8.88 -8.73
N GLN A 8 -28.41 10.21 -8.75
CA GLN A 8 -27.12 10.87 -8.88
C GLN A 8 -26.27 10.44 -7.68
N VAL A 9 -25.23 9.64 -7.93
CA VAL A 9 -24.22 9.33 -6.94
C VAL A 9 -23.42 10.61 -6.74
N THR A 10 -23.73 11.35 -5.68
CA THR A 10 -23.07 12.64 -5.37
C THR A 10 -21.78 12.46 -4.56
N ARG A 11 -21.52 11.24 -4.06
CA ARG A 11 -20.36 10.89 -3.24
C ARG A 11 -19.95 9.45 -3.51
N VAL A 12 -18.64 9.20 -3.54
CA VAL A 12 -18.03 7.87 -3.61
C VAL A 12 -17.11 7.72 -2.41
N ASP A 13 -17.38 6.74 -1.55
CA ASP A 13 -16.52 6.39 -0.43
C ASP A 13 -15.44 5.40 -0.88
N VAL A 14 -14.18 5.83 -0.77
CA VAL A 14 -13.02 5.08 -1.27
C VAL A 14 -12.14 4.62 -0.12
N ALA A 15 -11.83 3.32 -0.10
CA ALA A 15 -10.84 2.74 0.80
C ALA A 15 -9.54 2.45 0.04
N LEU A 16 -8.45 3.10 0.45
CA LEU A 16 -7.11 2.89 -0.10
C LEU A 16 -6.29 2.03 0.86
N PHE A 17 -5.66 0.99 0.32
CA PHE A 17 -4.82 0.09 1.10
C PHE A 17 -3.35 0.41 0.90
N GLN A 18 -2.61 0.47 2.00
CA GLN A 18 -1.15 0.45 1.97
C GLN A 18 -0.68 -0.87 2.58
N ILE A 19 0.05 -1.65 1.78
CA ILE A 19 0.40 -3.02 2.11
C ILE A 19 1.92 -3.16 2.07
N ALA A 20 2.50 -3.60 3.18
CA ALA A 20 3.89 -4.05 3.19
C ALA A 20 3.99 -5.46 2.58
N TYR A 21 5.05 -5.69 1.81
CA TYR A 21 5.44 -6.99 1.31
C TYR A 21 6.94 -7.20 1.55
N GLY A 22 7.35 -8.46 1.64
CA GLY A 22 8.73 -8.89 1.88
C GLY A 22 8.84 -10.40 1.71
N ASP A 23 10.05 -10.92 1.85
CA ASP A 23 10.35 -12.33 1.54
C ASP A 23 9.85 -13.32 2.61
N ASP A 24 9.44 -12.81 3.78
CA ASP A 24 9.00 -13.62 4.92
C ASP A 24 7.55 -14.12 4.82
N GLU A 25 6.82 -13.71 3.78
CA GLU A 25 5.40 -14.05 3.59
C GLU A 25 5.15 -14.50 2.15
N SER A 26 4.48 -15.63 1.99
CA SER A 26 4.11 -16.15 0.67
C SER A 26 3.09 -15.25 -0.03
N LEU A 27 3.03 -15.31 -1.36
CA LEU A 27 2.01 -14.60 -2.14
C LEU A 27 0.60 -14.97 -1.67
N ALA A 28 0.33 -16.27 -1.47
CA ALA A 28 -0.99 -16.75 -1.07
C ALA A 28 -1.40 -16.23 0.32
N ASP A 29 -0.49 -16.25 1.30
CA ASP A 29 -0.75 -15.76 2.65
C ASP A 29 -1.03 -14.24 2.64
N ARG A 30 -0.27 -13.50 1.84
CA ARG A 30 -0.47 -12.07 1.64
C ARG A 30 -1.85 -11.75 1.05
N VAL A 31 -2.24 -12.49 0.01
CA VAL A 31 -3.56 -12.34 -0.62
C VAL A 31 -4.66 -12.65 0.39
N GLY A 32 -4.52 -13.75 1.15
CA GLY A 32 -5.45 -14.13 2.22
C GLY A 32 -5.62 -13.01 3.25
N ARG A 33 -4.52 -12.54 3.84
CA ARG A 33 -4.50 -11.46 4.84
C ARG A 33 -5.12 -10.16 4.32
N VAL A 34 -4.80 -9.75 3.09
CA VAL A 34 -5.36 -8.53 2.51
C VAL A 34 -6.86 -8.70 2.24
N CYS A 35 -7.31 -9.86 1.79
CA CYS A 35 -8.73 -10.15 1.63
C CYS A 35 -9.47 -10.14 2.98
N GLU A 36 -8.83 -10.56 4.08
CA GLU A 36 -9.38 -10.42 5.43
C GLU A 36 -9.52 -8.95 5.81
N TRP A 37 -8.47 -8.13 5.66
CA TRP A 37 -8.53 -6.69 5.95
C TRP A 37 -9.60 -5.96 5.13
N ILE A 38 -9.74 -6.30 3.84
CA ILE A 38 -10.79 -5.73 2.99
C ILE A 38 -12.18 -5.97 3.61
N ARG A 39 -12.46 -7.18 4.11
CA ARG A 39 -13.77 -7.54 4.67
C ARG A 39 -14.10 -6.80 5.98
N GLU A 40 -13.10 -6.18 6.62
CA GLU A 40 -13.27 -5.37 7.82
C GLU A 40 -13.62 -3.91 7.51
N VAL A 41 -13.51 -3.47 6.25
CA VAL A 41 -13.85 -2.10 5.84
C VAL A 41 -15.37 -1.95 5.75
N GLU A 42 -15.90 -0.95 6.45
CA GLU A 42 -17.32 -0.66 6.44
C GLU A 42 -17.76 0.02 5.13
N ARG A 43 -18.47 -0.74 4.29
CA ARG A 43 -19.27 -0.27 3.14
C ARG A 43 -18.57 0.72 2.19
N PRO A 44 -17.36 0.43 1.69
CA PRO A 44 -16.76 1.27 0.64
C PRO A 44 -17.49 1.06 -0.69
N ASP A 45 -17.62 2.12 -1.50
CA ASP A 45 -18.07 2.01 -2.89
C ASP A 45 -16.95 1.45 -3.79
N LEU A 46 -15.70 1.81 -3.47
CA LEU A 46 -14.50 1.41 -4.18
C LEU A 46 -13.34 1.09 -3.23
N ILE A 47 -12.68 -0.02 -3.48
CA ILE A 47 -11.42 -0.41 -2.83
C ILE A 47 -10.29 -0.30 -3.84
N VAL A 48 -9.16 0.27 -3.42
CA VAL A 48 -7.96 0.42 -4.26
C VAL A 48 -6.76 -0.24 -3.59
N LEU A 49 -6.21 -1.26 -4.26
CA LEU A 49 -4.97 -1.91 -3.85
C LEU A 49 -3.74 -1.32 -4.59
N PRO A 50 -2.54 -1.37 -4.00
CA PRO A 50 -1.31 -0.88 -4.61
C PRO A 50 -0.86 -1.69 -5.83
N GLU A 51 0.04 -1.15 -6.63
CA GLU A 51 0.76 -1.90 -7.66
C GLU A 51 1.56 -3.08 -7.06
N LEU A 52 1.50 -4.25 -7.72
CA LEU A 52 2.30 -5.44 -7.42
C LEU A 52 2.31 -5.83 -5.93
N TRP A 53 1.22 -5.54 -5.21
CA TRP A 53 1.14 -5.75 -3.77
C TRP A 53 1.23 -7.23 -3.38
N ALA A 54 0.71 -8.14 -4.23
CA ALA A 54 0.74 -9.58 -4.00
C ALA A 54 2.12 -10.17 -4.34
N HIS A 55 2.64 -9.83 -5.52
CA HIS A 55 3.90 -10.36 -6.09
C HIS A 55 5.17 -9.70 -5.55
N GLY A 56 5.07 -8.48 -5.04
CA GLY A 56 6.19 -7.64 -4.62
C GLY A 56 6.82 -6.90 -5.80
N GLY A 57 6.77 -5.56 -5.78
CA GLY A 57 7.29 -4.70 -6.85
C GLY A 57 8.81 -4.73 -7.04
N PHE A 58 9.55 -5.28 -6.08
CA PHE A 58 11.01 -5.48 -6.18
C PHE A 58 11.44 -6.95 -6.27
N ALA A 59 10.48 -7.88 -6.31
CA ALA A 59 10.74 -9.33 -6.31
C ALA A 59 10.81 -9.91 -7.73
N SER A 60 11.49 -9.24 -8.66
CA SER A 60 11.45 -9.63 -10.08
C SER A 60 11.95 -11.04 -10.38
N SER A 61 12.79 -11.61 -9.50
CA SER A 61 13.26 -12.99 -9.60
C SER A 61 12.16 -14.04 -9.38
N SER A 62 11.06 -13.70 -8.71
CA SER A 62 9.94 -14.60 -8.46
C SER A 62 8.78 -14.43 -9.45
N TRP A 63 8.76 -13.37 -10.26
CA TRP A 63 7.61 -13.03 -11.10
C TRP A 63 7.23 -14.13 -12.08
N THR A 64 8.20 -14.78 -12.75
CA THR A 64 7.88 -15.88 -13.69
C THR A 64 7.20 -17.06 -12.99
N SER A 65 7.63 -17.43 -11.79
CA SER A 65 7.06 -18.57 -11.05
C SER A 65 5.77 -18.24 -10.32
N THR A 66 5.51 -16.96 -10.07
CA THR A 66 4.32 -16.46 -9.36
C THR A 66 3.29 -15.83 -10.29
N ALA A 67 3.56 -15.76 -11.59
CA ALA A 67 2.64 -15.22 -12.58
C ALA A 67 1.36 -16.05 -12.68
N GLU A 68 0.24 -15.35 -12.79
CA GLU A 68 -1.09 -15.93 -12.81
C GLU A 68 -1.80 -15.61 -14.13
N LEU A 69 -2.79 -16.41 -14.54
CA LEU A 69 -3.73 -15.93 -15.56
C LEU A 69 -4.58 -14.80 -14.97
N LEU A 70 -5.25 -14.03 -15.82
CA LEU A 70 -6.16 -12.96 -15.36
C LEU A 70 -7.27 -13.47 -14.44
N ASP A 71 -7.70 -14.72 -14.61
CA ASP A 71 -8.67 -15.41 -13.74
C ASP A 71 -8.01 -16.30 -12.67
N GLY A 72 -6.71 -16.09 -12.42
CA GLY A 72 -5.92 -16.80 -11.44
C GLY A 72 -6.36 -16.59 -9.98
N ALA A 73 -5.65 -17.23 -9.06
CA ALA A 73 -6.03 -17.32 -7.65
C ALA A 73 -6.19 -15.95 -6.97
N THR A 74 -5.32 -14.98 -7.26
CA THR A 74 -5.41 -13.63 -6.69
C THR A 74 -6.70 -12.93 -7.13
N VAL A 75 -6.98 -12.93 -8.44
CA VAL A 75 -8.19 -12.28 -8.98
C VAL A 75 -9.45 -13.03 -8.56
N ALA A 76 -9.44 -14.37 -8.56
CA ALA A 76 -10.56 -15.18 -8.11
C ALA A 76 -10.94 -14.90 -6.64
N GLN A 77 -9.95 -14.77 -5.75
CA GLN A 77 -10.19 -14.42 -4.35
C GLN A 77 -10.78 -13.01 -4.21
N LEU A 78 -10.20 -12.01 -4.89
CA LEU A 78 -10.72 -10.64 -4.87
C LEU A 78 -12.12 -10.55 -5.49
N SER A 79 -12.40 -11.28 -6.56
CA SER A 79 -13.73 -11.38 -7.17
C SER A 79 -14.75 -11.94 -6.18
N SER A 80 -14.36 -12.93 -5.36
CA SER A 80 -15.22 -13.42 -4.29
C SER A 80 -15.47 -12.37 -3.20
N VAL A 81 -14.47 -11.53 -2.91
CA VAL A 81 -14.60 -10.43 -1.94
C VAL A 81 -15.52 -9.34 -2.48
N ALA A 82 -15.30 -8.89 -3.72
CA ALA A 82 -16.11 -7.89 -4.40
C ALA A 82 -17.59 -8.28 -4.39
N ARG A 83 -17.89 -9.53 -4.77
CA ARG A 83 -19.25 -10.09 -4.74
C ARG A 83 -19.87 -10.13 -3.34
N LYS A 84 -19.09 -10.54 -2.33
CA LYS A 84 -19.59 -10.64 -0.96
C LYS A 84 -19.90 -9.27 -0.35
N MET A 85 -19.11 -8.26 -0.69
CA MET A 85 -19.23 -6.91 -0.16
C MET A 85 -20.09 -5.99 -1.03
N HIS A 86 -20.46 -6.41 -2.24
CA HIS A 86 -21.10 -5.58 -3.25
C HIS A 86 -20.34 -4.28 -3.52
N THR A 87 -19.01 -4.37 -3.65
CA THR A 87 -18.11 -3.22 -3.83
C THR A 87 -17.26 -3.37 -5.08
N TRP A 88 -16.86 -2.24 -5.68
CA TRP A 88 -15.85 -2.24 -6.72
C TRP A 88 -14.46 -2.46 -6.12
N ILE A 89 -13.61 -3.24 -6.80
CA ILE A 89 -12.23 -3.43 -6.37
C ILE A 89 -11.29 -3.12 -7.55
N HIS A 90 -10.51 -2.06 -7.43
CA HIS A 90 -9.28 -1.91 -8.20
C HIS A 90 -8.22 -2.81 -7.55
N ALA A 91 -7.95 -3.96 -8.18
CA ALA A 91 -7.11 -5.04 -7.67
C ALA A 91 -5.61 -4.68 -7.56
N GLY A 92 -5.26 -3.42 -7.78
CA GLY A 92 -3.89 -2.96 -7.88
C GLY A 92 -3.32 -3.48 -9.18
N SER A 93 -2.20 -4.20 -9.11
CA SER A 93 -1.78 -5.02 -10.24
C SER A 93 -1.18 -6.36 -9.81
N ILE A 94 -1.25 -7.32 -10.74
CA ILE A 94 -0.67 -8.65 -10.63
C ILE A 94 0.37 -8.85 -11.72
N ILE A 95 1.27 -9.82 -11.52
CA ILE A 95 2.02 -10.39 -12.64
C ILE A 95 1.11 -11.37 -13.37
N GLU A 96 0.62 -10.96 -14.54
CA GLU A 96 -0.17 -11.81 -15.42
C GLU A 96 0.74 -12.52 -16.42
N LYS A 97 0.51 -13.82 -16.62
CA LYS A 97 1.09 -14.55 -17.75
C LYS A 97 0.13 -14.55 -18.95
N ALA A 98 0.70 -14.43 -20.13
CA ALA A 98 -0.02 -14.56 -21.39
C ALA A 98 -0.73 -15.93 -21.45
N ASP A 99 -2.00 -15.91 -21.86
CA ASP A 99 -2.75 -17.12 -22.16
C ASP A 99 -2.17 -17.83 -23.40
N GLU A 100 -2.43 -19.12 -23.54
CA GLU A 100 -1.95 -19.90 -24.67
C GLU A 100 -2.48 -19.34 -26.00
N GLY A 101 -1.57 -19.10 -26.96
CA GLY A 101 -1.91 -18.51 -28.26
C GLY A 101 -2.17 -16.99 -28.25
N SER A 102 -2.07 -16.32 -27.09
CA SER A 102 -2.17 -14.86 -27.01
C SER A 102 -0.83 -14.15 -27.30
N ALA A 103 -0.89 -12.85 -27.58
CA ALA A 103 0.32 -12.05 -27.78
C ALA A 103 1.16 -12.02 -26.49
N ARG A 104 2.40 -12.45 -26.57
CA ARG A 104 3.33 -12.56 -25.42
C ARG A 104 3.98 -11.24 -25.00
N GLY A 105 3.54 -10.13 -25.59
CA GLY A 105 4.04 -8.79 -25.28
C GLY A 105 5.47 -8.53 -25.78
N PRO A 106 6.04 -7.38 -25.39
CA PRO A 106 7.40 -7.01 -25.76
C PRO A 106 8.43 -8.07 -25.34
N GLU A 107 9.42 -8.26 -26.21
CA GLU A 107 10.52 -9.20 -25.99
C GLU A 107 10.09 -10.67 -25.78
N ASP A 108 8.85 -11.03 -26.18
CA ASP A 108 8.30 -12.39 -26.10
C ASP A 108 8.34 -12.99 -24.68
N ARG A 109 8.28 -12.14 -23.65
CA ARG A 109 8.37 -12.56 -22.24
C ARG A 109 7.14 -13.32 -21.78
N GLY A 110 5.97 -13.03 -22.34
CA GLY A 110 4.69 -13.62 -21.94
C GLY A 110 4.25 -13.19 -20.55
N LEU A 111 4.73 -12.04 -20.05
CA LEU A 111 4.39 -11.50 -18.74
C LEU A 111 3.95 -10.04 -18.87
N TRP A 112 2.96 -9.68 -18.07
CA TRP A 112 2.40 -8.32 -17.99
C TRP A 112 2.26 -7.90 -16.53
N ASN A 113 2.47 -6.61 -16.27
CA ASN A 113 1.99 -6.00 -15.04
C ASN A 113 0.56 -5.52 -15.31
N THR A 114 -0.42 -6.25 -14.79
CA THR A 114 -1.82 -6.05 -15.14
C THR A 114 -2.61 -5.47 -14.00
N SER A 115 -3.17 -4.28 -14.20
CA SER A 115 -4.20 -3.73 -13.31
C SER A 115 -5.59 -4.20 -13.72
N ALA A 116 -6.38 -4.68 -12.76
CA ALA A 116 -7.75 -5.14 -12.99
C ALA A 116 -8.75 -4.38 -12.12
N LEU A 117 -9.91 -4.07 -12.70
CA LEU A 117 -11.07 -3.53 -12.00
C LEU A 117 -12.16 -4.62 -11.94
N LEU A 118 -12.59 -4.96 -10.74
CA LEU A 118 -13.62 -5.96 -10.46
C LEU A 118 -14.95 -5.27 -10.12
N SER A 119 -16.03 -5.77 -10.69
CA SER A 119 -17.38 -5.28 -10.43
C SER A 119 -17.95 -5.84 -9.10
N PRO A 120 -19.00 -5.22 -8.55
CA PRO A 120 -19.73 -5.71 -7.37
C PRO A 120 -20.33 -7.12 -7.52
N GLU A 121 -20.42 -7.66 -8.73
CA GLU A 121 -20.85 -9.04 -9.01
C GLU A 121 -19.68 -10.03 -8.97
N GLY A 122 -18.44 -9.52 -8.91
CA GLY A 122 -17.21 -10.31 -8.93
C GLY A 122 -16.72 -10.65 -10.33
N HIS A 123 -17.05 -9.85 -11.34
CA HIS A 123 -16.53 -10.01 -12.70
C HIS A 123 -15.33 -9.07 -12.93
N VAL A 124 -14.37 -9.50 -13.74
CA VAL A 124 -13.36 -8.58 -14.28
C VAL A 124 -14.04 -7.62 -15.25
N HIS A 125 -14.22 -6.37 -14.84
CA HIS A 125 -14.87 -5.34 -15.64
C HIS A 125 -13.90 -4.71 -16.64
N ARG A 126 -12.62 -4.56 -16.25
CA ARG A 126 -11.55 -4.04 -17.12
C ARG A 126 -10.19 -4.55 -16.67
N ALA A 127 -9.31 -4.81 -17.62
CA ALA A 127 -7.89 -5.07 -17.40
C ALA A 127 -7.03 -4.12 -18.25
N ARG A 128 -5.91 -3.67 -17.68
CA ARG A 128 -4.89 -2.87 -18.36
C ARG A 128 -3.54 -3.55 -18.18
N HIS A 129 -2.91 -3.90 -19.29
CA HIS A 129 -1.60 -4.54 -19.34
C HIS A 129 -0.50 -3.49 -19.54
N ASP A 130 0.46 -3.43 -18.63
CA ASP A 130 1.69 -2.65 -18.78
C ASP A 130 2.89 -3.59 -19.00
N ALA A 131 3.48 -3.51 -20.19
CA ALA A 131 4.67 -4.27 -20.55
C ALA A 131 5.98 -3.63 -20.08
N SER A 132 5.95 -2.39 -19.58
CA SER A 132 7.15 -1.61 -19.32
C SER A 132 7.78 -1.87 -17.95
N THR A 133 7.25 -2.82 -17.16
CA THR A 133 7.81 -3.14 -15.84
C THR A 133 9.21 -3.73 -16.00
N PRO A 134 10.27 -2.98 -15.67
CA PRO A 134 11.62 -3.45 -15.89
C PRO A 134 11.94 -4.47 -14.80
N GLY A 135 12.24 -5.70 -15.20
CA GLY A 135 13.25 -6.47 -14.48
C GLY A 135 14.52 -5.61 -14.53
N ARG A 136 14.87 -4.98 -13.40
CA ARG A 136 15.93 -3.97 -13.34
C ARG A 136 17.29 -4.67 -13.37
N ASP A 137 17.61 -5.30 -14.48
CA ASP A 137 18.95 -5.81 -14.83
C ASP A 137 19.61 -4.92 -15.89
N ALA A 138 19.31 -3.62 -15.84
CA ALA A 138 20.18 -2.62 -16.43
C ALA A 138 21.26 -2.30 -15.40
N ARG A 139 22.44 -2.92 -15.54
CA ARG A 139 23.68 -2.34 -15.01
C ARG A 139 23.77 -0.92 -15.55
N ARG A 140 23.31 0.05 -14.76
CA ARG A 140 23.53 1.45 -15.04
C ARG A 140 25.05 1.63 -15.01
N PRO A 141 25.73 2.07 -16.09
CA PRO A 141 27.09 2.53 -15.92
C PRO A 141 27.02 3.67 -14.91
N ALA A 142 27.81 3.56 -13.84
CA ALA A 142 27.90 4.61 -12.84
C ALA A 142 28.25 5.90 -13.59
N HIS A 143 27.29 6.82 -13.70
CA HIS A 143 27.61 8.19 -14.05
C HIS A 143 28.50 8.69 -12.92
N ARG A 144 29.80 8.73 -13.18
CA ARG A 144 30.79 9.45 -12.40
C ARG A 144 30.35 10.91 -12.45
N GLY A 145 29.57 11.32 -11.45
CA GLY A 145 29.13 12.69 -11.29
C GLY A 145 30.36 13.57 -11.29
N ARG A 146 30.41 14.54 -12.20
CA ARG A 146 31.35 15.65 -12.07
C ARG A 146 31.02 16.34 -10.76
N ASP A 147 32.04 16.46 -9.91
CA ASP A 147 32.00 17.20 -8.67
C ASP A 147 31.39 18.59 -8.90
N ARG A 148 30.14 18.78 -8.47
CA ARG A 148 29.67 20.12 -8.11
C ARG A 148 30.02 20.31 -6.65
N GLN A 149 31.12 21.00 -6.40
CA GLN A 149 31.39 21.60 -5.10
C GLN A 149 30.19 22.47 -4.73
N GLN A 150 29.42 22.05 -3.73
CA GLN A 150 28.49 22.93 -3.05
C GLN A 150 29.34 23.87 -2.20
N ALA A 151 29.41 25.15 -2.59
CA ALA A 151 29.96 26.19 -1.75
C ALA A 151 29.07 26.32 -0.51
N ALA A 152 29.67 26.26 0.68
CA ALA A 152 28.97 26.50 1.93
C ALA A 152 28.43 27.95 1.98
N PRO A 153 27.22 28.18 2.53
CA PRO A 153 26.74 29.53 2.76
C PRO A 153 27.64 30.27 3.76
N PRO A 154 27.90 31.58 3.58
CA PRO A 154 28.76 32.33 4.49
C PRO A 154 28.14 32.41 5.89
N SER A 155 28.98 32.23 6.91
CA SER A 155 28.59 32.35 8.31
C SER A 155 28.08 33.77 8.64
N PRO A 156 27.06 33.91 9.51
CA PRO A 156 26.58 35.23 9.92
C PRO A 156 27.66 35.98 10.71
N ARG A 157 27.81 37.27 10.41
CA ARG A 157 28.77 38.16 11.08
C ARG A 157 28.38 38.32 12.55
N ARG A 158 29.39 38.26 13.42
CA ARG A 158 29.28 38.52 14.86
C ARG A 158 28.96 40.00 15.08
N PRO A 159 27.92 40.37 15.86
CA PRO A 159 27.64 41.78 16.13
C PRO A 159 28.78 42.39 16.98
N THR A 160 29.27 43.54 16.55
CA THR A 160 30.22 44.37 17.32
C THR A 160 29.47 45.22 18.34
N ALA A 161 30.13 45.50 19.45
CA ALA A 161 29.60 46.21 20.60
C ALA A 161 29.35 47.70 20.28
N THR A 162 28.21 48.02 19.66
CA THR A 162 27.67 49.39 19.68
C THR A 162 26.14 49.45 19.61
N ASP A 163 25.43 48.32 19.62
CA ASP A 163 23.96 48.33 19.66
C ASP A 163 23.46 47.82 21.02
N ARG A 164 23.53 48.71 22.02
CA ARG A 164 22.92 48.54 23.34
C ARG A 164 22.28 49.85 23.78
N ALA A 165 21.00 49.99 23.46
CA ALA A 165 19.94 50.73 24.15
C ALA A 165 18.68 50.42 23.32
N ASP A 166 17.53 49.98 23.83
CA ASP A 166 16.87 50.21 25.10
C ASP A 166 15.68 49.22 25.24
N HIS A 167 15.32 48.88 26.49
CA HIS A 167 13.96 48.52 26.95
C HIS A 167 13.39 47.07 26.80
N PRO A 168 12.43 46.66 27.67
CA PRO A 168 12.61 45.48 28.53
C PRO A 168 11.50 44.40 28.44
N GLY A 169 11.79 43.22 29.04
CA GLY A 169 10.79 42.34 29.65
C GLY A 169 10.25 41.18 28.80
N GLY A 170 10.49 39.95 29.26
CA GLY A 170 9.82 38.74 28.73
C GLY A 170 10.55 37.45 29.11
N ALA A 171 10.05 36.76 30.12
CA ALA A 171 10.64 35.58 30.75
C ALA A 171 10.92 34.41 29.78
N GLY A 172 12.15 33.88 29.85
CA GLY A 172 12.55 32.63 29.19
C GLY A 172 12.20 31.42 30.04
N MET A 173 11.53 30.44 29.42
CA MET A 173 11.25 29.13 29.99
C MET A 173 12.50 28.24 29.89
N SER A 174 12.82 27.53 30.98
CA SER A 174 14.06 26.74 31.13
C SER A 174 13.95 25.34 30.48
N PRO A 175 15.07 24.70 30.05
CA PRO A 175 15.08 23.42 29.33
C PRO A 175 14.69 22.18 30.14
N ALA A 176 14.16 22.32 31.36
CA ALA A 176 13.86 21.23 32.27
C ALA A 176 12.47 20.58 32.09
N ASP A 177 11.57 21.16 31.29
CA ASP A 177 10.17 20.70 31.19
C ASP A 177 9.87 19.77 29.99
N ARG A 178 10.89 19.21 29.32
CA ARG A 178 10.69 18.29 28.17
C ARG A 178 10.77 16.80 28.51
N THR A 179 10.94 16.43 29.77
CA THR A 179 11.19 15.04 30.17
C THR A 179 10.18 14.53 31.21
N ALA A 180 8.88 14.59 30.88
CA ALA A 180 7.82 14.00 31.71
C ALA A 180 6.71 13.27 30.91
N GLY A 181 6.91 13.00 29.61
CA GLY A 181 5.91 12.34 28.75
C GLY A 181 6.13 10.85 28.44
N LEU A 182 7.29 10.28 28.81
CA LEU A 182 7.63 8.88 28.52
C LEU A 182 7.93 8.12 29.82
N ARG A 183 6.89 7.74 30.58
CA ARG A 183 6.89 6.65 31.59
C ARG A 183 5.50 6.49 32.23
N ALA A 184 4.48 6.21 31.42
CA ALA A 184 3.16 5.81 31.93
C ALA A 184 2.37 4.96 30.91
N ALA A 185 2.92 3.80 30.52
CA ALA A 185 2.16 2.78 29.77
C ALA A 185 2.67 1.36 30.05
N ARG A 186 3.21 1.12 31.25
CA ARG A 186 3.69 -0.20 31.69
C ARG A 186 3.20 -0.51 33.09
N ALA A 187 1.87 -0.65 33.25
CA ALA A 187 1.23 -1.37 34.34
C ALA A 187 -0.29 -1.35 34.13
N LYS A 188 -0.95 -2.48 34.42
CA LYS A 188 -2.40 -2.82 34.28
C LYS A 188 -2.74 -3.44 32.92
N GLY A 189 -3.14 -4.70 32.80
CA GLY A 189 -3.39 -5.72 33.81
C GLY A 189 -3.46 -7.11 33.17
N GLN A 190 -2.73 -8.05 33.76
CA GLN A 190 -3.00 -9.47 33.66
C GLN A 190 -4.11 -9.80 34.66
N SER A 191 -5.19 -10.44 34.22
CA SER A 191 -6.04 -11.26 35.07
C SER A 191 -6.63 -12.39 34.23
N ARG A 192 -6.11 -13.60 34.48
CA ARG A 192 -6.65 -14.88 34.00
C ARG A 192 -7.96 -15.17 34.73
N GLN A 193 -8.97 -15.66 34.01
CA GLN A 193 -10.03 -16.50 34.59
C GLN A 193 -10.29 -17.69 33.68
N THR A 194 -10.26 -18.88 34.28
CA THR A 194 -10.65 -20.18 33.73
C THR A 194 -12.03 -20.51 34.28
N PRO A 195 -12.93 -21.13 33.50
CA PRO A 195 -13.97 -21.95 34.10
C PRO A 195 -13.92 -23.41 33.61
N THR A 196 -13.69 -24.27 34.60
CA THR A 196 -14.31 -25.58 34.89
C THR A 196 -15.32 -26.16 33.88
N ARG A 197 -15.06 -27.44 33.55
CA ARG A 197 -15.91 -28.38 32.79
C ARG A 197 -16.85 -29.15 33.73
N PRO A 198 -18.11 -29.46 33.37
CA PRO A 198 -18.87 -30.51 34.02
C PRO A 198 -18.86 -31.83 33.22
N ARG A 199 -19.08 -32.92 33.98
CA ARG A 199 -18.99 -34.33 33.60
C ARG A 199 -20.12 -34.77 32.67
N ARG A 200 -19.83 -35.86 31.95
CA ARG A 200 -20.80 -36.73 31.27
C ARG A 200 -21.61 -37.51 32.31
N ASP A 201 -22.90 -37.64 32.04
CA ASP A 201 -23.68 -38.85 32.26
C ASP A 201 -24.09 -39.39 30.88
#